data_AF-A0A8T4QXW2-F1
#
_entry.id   AF-A0A8T4QXW2-F1
#
_cell.length_a   1.000
_cell.length_b   1.000
_cell.length_c   1.000
_cell.angle_alpha   90.00
_cell.angle_beta   90.00
_cell.angle_gamma   90.00
#
_symmetry.space_group_name_H-M   'P 1'
#
loop_
_entity.id
_entity.type
_entity.pdbx_description
1 polymer ?
#
loop_
_entity_poly.entity_id
_entity_poly.type
_entity_poly.pdbx_seq_one_letter_code
_entity_poly.pdbx_strand_id
1 'polypeptide(L)' 'MSLKRMLGLDECALTDYEIIKYIEDAYSRNNREVAFDLGQKKVTIRLNYPAVERPGSW' A
#
# COMPACT_ATOMS: atom_id res chain seq x y z
N MET A 1 -16.28 1.67 -8.66
CA MET A 1 -15.54 2.41 -7.62
C MET A 1 -14.07 2.06 -7.77
N SER A 2 -13.16 3.03 -7.87
CA SER A 2 -11.71 2.78 -8.02
C SER A 2 -11.03 2.79 -6.66
N LEU A 3 -10.00 1.93 -6.50
CA LEU A 3 -9.23 1.79 -5.27
C LEU A 3 -8.56 3.11 -4.86
N LYS A 4 -8.07 3.87 -5.84
CA LYS A 4 -7.48 5.21 -5.62
C LYS A 4 -8.39 6.11 -4.81
N ARG A 5 -9.67 6.12 -5.16
CA ARG A 5 -10.68 7.00 -4.56
C ARG A 5 -11.03 6.58 -3.14
N MET A 6 -10.96 5.28 -2.84
CA MET A 6 -11.14 4.75 -1.49
C MET A 6 -9.94 5.03 -0.57
N LEU A 7 -8.74 5.15 -1.14
CA LEU A 7 -7.50 5.42 -0.41
C LEU A 7 -7.10 6.90 -0.39
N GLY A 8 -7.88 7.79 -1.02
CA GLY A 8 -7.56 9.21 -1.12
C GLY A 8 -6.35 9.52 -2.01
N LEU A 9 -6.10 8.66 -3.01
CA LEU A 9 -4.99 8.71 -3.97
C LEU A 9 -5.45 9.20 -5.37
N ASP A 10 -6.52 9.99 -5.47
CA ASP A 10 -7.01 10.51 -6.76
C ASP A 10 -5.95 11.36 -7.49
N GLU A 11 -5.08 12.05 -6.74
CA GLU A 11 -3.98 12.85 -7.29
C GLU A 11 -2.74 12.01 -7.62
N CYS A 12 -2.78 10.70 -7.35
CA CYS A 12 -1.64 9.81 -7.61
C CYS A 12 -1.59 9.43 -9.09
N ALA A 13 -0.45 9.70 -9.72
CA ALA A 13 -0.18 9.30 -11.09
C ALA A 13 -0.16 7.78 -11.28
N LEU A 14 0.15 7.01 -10.22
CA LEU A 14 0.19 5.54 -10.24
C LEU A 14 -1.19 4.97 -10.48
N THR A 15 -1.35 4.03 -11.42
CA THR A 15 -2.58 3.26 -11.65
C THR A 15 -3.00 2.42 -10.45
N ASP A 16 -4.26 1.95 -10.42
CA ASP A 16 -4.75 1.05 -9.37
C ASP A 16 -3.86 -0.20 -9.25
N TYR A 17 -3.39 -0.73 -10.39
CA TYR A 17 -2.47 -1.88 -10.43
C TYR A 17 -1.10 -1.56 -9.81
N GLU A 18 -0.53 -0.38 -10.11
CA GLU A 18 0.75 0.04 -9.53
C GLU A 18 0.65 0.27 -8.03
N ILE A 19 -0.47 0.84 -7.55
CA ILE A 19 -0.74 1.01 -6.13
C ILE A 19 -0.78 -0.35 -5.42
N ILE A 20 -1.47 -1.34 -6.00
CA ILE A 20 -1.52 -2.71 -5.47
C ILE A 20 -0.12 -3.29 -5.41
N LYS A 21 0.63 -3.24 -6.51
CA LYS A 21 2.01 -3.77 -6.57
C LYS A 21 2.93 -3.12 -5.54
N TYR A 22 2.76 -1.81 -5.31
CA TYR A 22 3.55 -1.07 -4.32
C TYR A 22 3.21 -1.50 -2.89
N ILE A 23 1.93 -1.76 -2.60
CA ILE A 23 1.48 -2.31 -1.32
C ILE A 23 2.00 -3.73 -1.12
N GLU A 24 1.97 -4.58 -2.15
CA GLU A 24 2.49 -5.96 -2.11
C GLU A 24 4.02 -6.02 -1.91
N ASP A 25 4.77 -5.10 -2.53
CA ASP A 25 6.22 -5.01 -2.32
C ASP A 25 6.55 -4.57 -0.89
N ALA A 26 5.82 -3.57 -0.37
CA ALA A 26 5.96 -3.14 1.03
C ALA A 26 5.60 -4.27 2.00
N TYR A 27 4.54 -5.02 1.71
CA TYR A 27 4.14 -6.22 2.46
C TYR A 27 5.27 -7.26 2.49
N SER A 28 5.86 -7.57 1.34
CA SER A 28 6.96 -8.55 1.22
C SER A 28 8.21 -8.14 2.02
N ARG A 29 8.41 -6.84 2.23
CA ARG A 29 9.49 -6.27 3.04
C ARG A 29 9.13 -6.15 4.54
N ASN A 30 7.98 -6.66 4.97
CA ASN A 30 7.44 -6.48 6.33
C ASN A 30 7.26 -5.00 6.74
N ASN A 31 7.08 -4.09 5.78
CA ASN A 31 6.76 -2.70 6.09
C ASN A 31 5.28 -2.58 6.44
N ARG A 32 4.99 -2.03 7.63
CA ARG A 32 3.61 -1.83 8.12
C ARG A 32 2.98 -0.54 7.60
N GLU A 33 3.73 0.28 6.88
CA GLU A 33 3.29 1.59 6.40
C GLU A 33 3.78 1.80 4.97
N VAL A 34 2.87 2.29 4.13
CA VAL A 34 3.15 2.65 2.74
C VAL A 34 2.84 4.12 2.58
N ALA A 35 3.83 4.90 2.17
CA ALA A 35 3.64 6.31 1.90
C ALA A 35 3.58 6.56 0.39
N PHE A 36 2.56 7.28 -0.03
CA PHE A 36 2.40 7.78 -1.38
C PHE A 36 2.65 9.29 -1.37
N ASP A 37 3.54 9.75 -2.22
CA ASP A 37 3.79 11.16 -2.46
C ASP A 37 2.93 11.63 -3.64
N LEU A 38 2.04 12.58 -3.38
CA LEU A 38 1.14 13.19 -4.35
C LEU A 38 1.63 14.61 -4.73
N GLY A 39 2.93 14.88 -4.56
CA GLY A 39 3.58 16.15 -4.87
C GLY A 39 3.38 17.20 -3.77
N GLN A 40 2.14 17.62 -3.54
CA GLN A 40 1.81 18.60 -2.48
C GLN A 40 1.33 17.93 -1.18
N LYS A 41 1.02 16.64 -1.23
CA LYS A 41 0.43 15.89 -0.13
C LYS A 41 1.07 14.51 -0.02
N LYS A 42 1.40 14.11 1.20
CA LYS A 42 1.85 12.76 1.51
C LYS A 42 0.72 11.98 2.17
N VAL A 43 0.29 10.89 1.55
CA VAL A 43 -0.72 9.98 2.11
C VAL A 43 0.00 8.75 2.63
N THR A 44 -0.12 8.48 3.93
CA THR A 44 0.45 7.27 4.54
C THR A 44 -0.67 6.31 4.86
N ILE A 45 -0.58 5.11 4.30
CA ILE A 45 -1.52 4.01 4.53
C ILE A 45 -0.83 3.05 5.48
N ARG A 46 -1.39 2.92 6.69
CA ARG A 46 -0.96 1.89 7.63
C ARG A 46 -1.62 0.59 7.24
N LEU A 47 -0.80 -0.39 6.86
CA LEU A 47 -1.25 -1.71 6.52
C LEU A 47 -1.52 -2.47 7.82
N ASN A 48 -2.79 -2.63 8.17
CA ASN A 48 -3.21 -3.38 9.34
C ASN A 48 -3.57 -4.81 8.93
N TYR A 49 -2.55 -5.63 8.68
CA TYR A 49 -2.69 -7.07 8.52
C TYR A 49 -2.13 -7.77 9.77
N PRO A 50 -2.71 -8.92 10.18
CA PRO A 50 -2.10 -9.72 11.24
C PRO A 50 -0.65 -9.97 10.83
N ALA A 51 0.29 -9.82 11.77
CA ALA A 51 1.65 -10.27 11.52
C ALA A 51 1.53 -11.70 11.02
N VAL A 52 1.78 -11.94 9.72
CA VAL A 52 1.83 -13.29 9.20
C VAL A 52 3.10 -13.85 9.81
N GLU A 53 2.95 -14.42 10.99
CA GLU A 53 3.90 -15.37 11.55
C GLU A 53 4.12 -16.35 10.41
N ARG A 54 5.30 -16.28 9.78
CA ARG A 54 5.66 -17.21 8.71
C ARG A 54 5.29 -18.59 9.24
N PRO A 55 4.28 -19.30 8.68
CA PRO A 55 4.06 -20.66 9.12
C PRO A 55 5.39 -21.35 8.89
N GLY A 56 5.98 -21.90 9.95
CA GLY A 56 7.14 -22.76 9.82
C GLY A 56 6.78 -23.80 8.77
N SER A 57 7.55 -23.79 7.68
CA SER A 57 7.59 -24.72 6.55
C SER A 57 6.28 -25.42 6.17
N TRP A 58 5.77 -25.07 4.99
CA TRP A 58 4.77 -25.85 4.25
C TRP A 58 5.06 -27.35 4.24
#